data_AF-A0A2D4WK06-F1
#
_entry.id   AF-A0A2D4WK06-F1
#
_cell.length_a   1.000
_cell.length_b   1.000
_cell.length_c   1.000
_cell.angle_alpha   90.00
_cell.angle_beta   90.00
_cell.angle_gamma   90.00
#
_symmetry.space_group_name_H-M   'P 1'
#
loop_
_entity.id
_entity.type
_entity.pdbx_description
1 polymer ?
#
loop_
_entity_poly.entity_id
_entity_poly.type
_entity_poly.pdbx_seq_one_letter_code
_entity_poly.pdbx_strand_id
1 'polypeptide(L)'
;MEAKKKTANQEISSWLATVGSDAPLQHSNPASLYLASLKGSEASRTTARSVMKQIALLCDQTADTLPWHRLDRATVLALMEKLKHKGLSDNTRNLYLSIIKGISREAMLHQQMGDHQFS
;
A
#
# COMPACT_ATOMS: atom_id res chain seq x y z
N MET A 1 -3.65 22.28 13.35
CA MET A 1 -3.20 20.96 12.85
C MET A 1 -4.17 20.32 11.83
N GLU A 2 -5.24 21.00 11.42
CA GLU A 2 -6.33 20.41 10.63
C GLU A 2 -6.11 20.39 9.11
N ALA A 3 -5.26 21.29 8.60
CA ALA A 3 -5.03 21.45 7.16
C ALA A 3 -4.37 20.22 6.50
N LYS A 4 -3.37 19.60 7.15
CA LYS A 4 -2.65 18.42 6.60
C LYS A 4 -3.53 17.18 6.48
N LYS A 5 -4.47 17.00 7.43
CA LYS A 5 -5.37 15.85 7.47
C LYS A 5 -6.37 15.84 6.31
N LYS A 6 -6.77 17.03 5.82
CA LYS A 6 -7.58 17.17 4.60
C LYS A 6 -6.76 16.78 3.37
N THR A 7 -5.52 17.25 3.27
CA THR A 7 -4.64 16.93 2.14
C THR A 7 -4.41 15.43 2.00
N ALA A 8 -3.98 14.72 3.05
CA ALA A 8 -3.69 13.28 2.93
C ALA A 8 -4.91 12.43 2.55
N ASN A 9 -6.11 12.78 3.03
CA ASN A 9 -7.35 12.12 2.60
C ASN A 9 -7.68 12.46 1.15
N GLN A 10 -7.57 13.73 0.75
CA GLN A 10 -7.85 14.18 -0.61
C GLN A 10 -6.90 13.55 -1.63
N GLU A 11 -5.62 13.40 -1.31
CA GLU A 11 -4.62 12.71 -2.15
C GLU A 11 -5.01 11.25 -2.37
N ILE A 12 -5.32 10.51 -1.31
CA ILE A 12 -5.72 9.10 -1.41
C ILE A 12 -7.02 8.95 -2.21
N SER A 13 -8.01 9.81 -1.98
CA SER A 13 -9.27 9.79 -2.73
C SER A 13 -9.09 10.15 -4.20
N SER A 14 -8.26 11.15 -4.52
CA SER A 14 -7.98 11.56 -5.90
C SER A 14 -7.19 10.48 -6.65
N TRP A 15 -6.23 9.86 -5.97
CA TRP A 15 -5.53 8.69 -6.48
C TRP A 15 -6.52 7.55 -6.76
N LEU A 16 -7.37 7.17 -5.80
CA LEU A 16 -8.41 6.14 -5.98
C LEU A 16 -9.35 6.42 -7.14
N ALA A 17 -9.76 7.67 -7.35
CA ALA A 17 -10.58 8.06 -8.50
C ALA A 17 -9.85 7.84 -9.84
N THR A 18 -8.52 8.04 -9.84
CA THR A 18 -7.66 7.84 -11.02
C THR A 18 -7.42 6.35 -11.30
N VAL A 19 -7.20 5.55 -10.24
CA VAL A 19 -6.84 4.12 -10.37
C VAL A 19 -8.03 3.17 -10.31
N GLY A 20 -9.18 3.59 -9.78
CA GLY A 20 -10.39 2.77 -9.67
C GLY A 20 -11.04 2.42 -11.00
N SER A 21 -10.59 3.04 -12.09
CA SER A 21 -10.97 2.72 -13.47
C SER A 21 -9.98 1.77 -14.16
N ASP A 22 -8.87 1.41 -13.51
CA ASP A 22 -7.87 0.51 -14.09
C ASP A 22 -8.44 -0.92 -14.13
N ALA A 23 -8.24 -1.57 -15.27
CA ALA A 23 -8.83 -2.87 -15.60
C ALA A 23 -8.60 -3.91 -14.48
N PRO A 24 -9.53 -4.87 -14.29
CA PRO A 24 -9.35 -5.94 -13.32
C PRO A 24 -7.99 -6.60 -13.54
N LEU A 25 -7.22 -6.74 -12.45
CA LEU A 25 -5.90 -7.34 -12.41
C LEU A 25 -5.90 -8.64 -13.25
N GLN A 26 -5.34 -8.60 -14.46
CA GLN A 26 -5.18 -9.80 -15.31
C GLN A 26 -4.21 -10.82 -14.67
N HIS A 27 -3.44 -10.39 -13.66
CA HIS A 27 -2.42 -11.17 -12.95
C HIS A 27 -2.69 -11.18 -11.44
N SER A 28 -2.15 -12.17 -10.74
CA SER A 28 -2.35 -12.36 -9.29
C SER A 28 -2.08 -11.08 -8.48
N ASN A 29 -2.86 -10.87 -7.42
CA ASN A 29 -2.70 -9.71 -6.53
C ASN A 29 -1.26 -9.67 -5.97
N PRO A 30 -0.50 -8.57 -6.17
CA PRO A 30 0.88 -8.45 -5.67
C PRO A 30 0.99 -8.56 -4.14
N ALA A 31 -0.07 -8.22 -3.39
CA ALA A 31 -0.11 -8.47 -1.95
C ALA A 31 -0.08 -9.98 -1.62
N SER A 32 -0.82 -10.78 -2.38
CA SER A 32 -0.81 -12.24 -2.26
C SER A 32 0.51 -12.84 -2.74
N LEU A 33 1.10 -12.29 -3.80
CA LEU A 33 2.43 -12.70 -4.28
C LEU A 33 3.51 -12.42 -3.24
N TYR A 34 3.48 -11.26 -2.59
CA TYR A 34 4.39 -10.93 -1.49
C TYR A 34 4.20 -11.86 -0.28
N LEU A 35 2.97 -12.24 0.07
CA LEU A 35 2.71 -13.25 1.10
C LEU A 35 3.26 -14.63 0.72
N ALA A 36 3.25 -14.98 -0.56
CA ALA A 36 3.81 -16.22 -1.07
C ALA A 36 5.35 -16.19 -1.15
N SER A 37 5.94 -15.03 -1.44
CA SER A 37 7.40 -14.84 -1.50
C SER A 37 8.04 -14.70 -0.12
N LEU A 38 7.25 -14.33 0.90
CA LEU A 38 7.63 -14.35 2.30
C LEU A 38 8.00 -15.76 2.76
N LYS A 39 9.30 -16.10 2.68
CA LYS A 39 9.91 -17.31 3.25
C LYS A 39 9.96 -17.34 4.78
N GLY A 40 9.35 -16.35 5.45
CA GLY A 40 9.36 -16.21 6.90
C GLY A 40 8.33 -17.11 7.60
N SER A 41 8.48 -17.27 8.92
CA SER A 41 7.54 -17.98 9.80
C SER A 41 6.11 -17.47 9.63
N GLU A 42 5.12 -18.31 9.93
CA GLU A 42 3.69 -17.98 9.84
C GLU A 42 3.29 -16.68 10.54
N ALA A 43 3.94 -16.36 11.66
CA ALA A 43 3.78 -15.08 12.38
C ALA A 43 4.09 -13.84 11.52
N SER A 44 5.11 -13.91 10.65
CA SER A 44 5.49 -12.81 9.76
C SER A 44 4.43 -12.62 8.66
N ARG A 45 3.92 -13.71 8.09
CA ARG A 45 2.83 -13.68 7.10
C ARG A 45 1.54 -13.11 7.70
N THR A 46 1.21 -13.48 8.93
CA THR A 46 0.06 -12.93 9.66
C THR A 46 0.21 -11.43 9.93
N THR A 47 1.41 -11.01 10.37
CA THR A 47 1.72 -9.59 10.57
C THR A 47 1.60 -8.83 9.25
N ALA A 48 2.18 -9.35 8.18
CA ALA A 48 2.14 -8.71 6.87
C ALA A 48 0.71 -8.55 6.34
N ARG A 49 -0.11 -9.61 6.47
CA ARG A 49 -1.53 -9.57 6.10
C ARG A 49 -2.30 -8.54 6.94
N SER A 50 -2.02 -8.44 8.23
CA SER A 50 -2.65 -7.44 9.10
C SER A 50 -2.31 -6.02 8.66
N VAL A 51 -1.04 -5.75 8.36
CA VAL A 51 -0.56 -4.46 7.85
C VAL A 51 -1.22 -4.11 6.51
N MET A 52 -1.30 -5.06 5.58
CA MET A 52 -1.97 -4.86 4.29
C MET A 52 -3.45 -4.49 4.47
N LYS A 53 -4.16 -5.20 5.36
CA LYS A 53 -5.56 -4.89 5.69
C LYS A 53 -5.70 -3.48 6.26
N GLN A 54 -4.78 -3.07 7.14
CA GLN A 54 -4.81 -1.72 7.70
C GLN A 54 -4.55 -0.64 6.64
N ILE A 55 -3.61 -0.86 5.72
CA ILE A 55 -3.35 0.05 4.61
C ILE A 55 -4.58 0.16 3.71
N ALA A 56 -5.18 -0.97 3.35
CA ALA A 56 -6.38 -0.97 2.52
C ALA A 56 -7.54 -0.25 3.21
N LEU A 57 -7.74 -0.48 4.52
CA LEU A 57 -8.74 0.22 5.32
C LEU A 57 -8.50 1.74 5.38
N LEU A 58 -7.24 2.20 5.36
CA LEU A 58 -6.92 3.64 5.28
C LEU A 58 -7.27 4.26 3.92
N CYS A 59 -7.42 3.43 2.90
CA CYS A 59 -7.89 3.79 1.57
C CYS A 59 -9.37 3.44 1.36
N ASP A 60 -10.12 3.09 2.42
CA ASP A 60 -11.51 2.65 2.33
C ASP A 60 -11.73 1.50 1.32
N GLN A 61 -10.72 0.64 1.19
CA GLN A 61 -10.67 -0.49 0.27
C GLN A 61 -10.31 -1.79 1.00
N THR A 62 -10.39 -2.92 0.30
CA THR A 62 -9.91 -4.21 0.80
C THR A 62 -8.51 -4.51 0.26
N ALA A 63 -7.73 -5.32 0.97
CA ALA A 63 -6.37 -5.67 0.52
C ALA A 63 -6.36 -6.43 -0.82
N ASP A 64 -7.51 -7.02 -1.20
CA ASP A 64 -7.70 -7.73 -2.46
C ASP A 64 -8.10 -6.81 -3.62
N THR A 65 -8.81 -5.72 -3.34
CA THR A 65 -9.26 -4.73 -4.33
C THR A 65 -8.33 -3.53 -4.48
N LEU A 66 -7.43 -3.31 -3.52
CA LEU A 66 -6.51 -2.19 -3.58
C LEU A 66 -5.53 -2.35 -4.77
N PRO A 67 -5.42 -1.35 -5.67
CA PRO A 67 -4.49 -1.40 -6.80
C PRO A 67 -3.06 -1.07 -6.33
N TRP A 68 -2.45 -2.03 -5.64
CA TRP A 68 -1.09 -1.94 -5.12
C TRP A 68 -0.05 -1.55 -6.18
N HIS A 69 -0.26 -1.99 -7.42
CA HIS A 69 0.61 -1.75 -8.57
C HIS A 69 0.62 -0.30 -9.07
N ARG A 70 -0.34 0.54 -8.62
CA ARG A 70 -0.40 1.98 -8.93
C ARG A 70 0.01 2.85 -7.76
N LEU A 71 0.48 2.27 -6.65
CA LEU A 71 0.87 3.06 -5.47
C LEU A 71 2.01 4.00 -5.85
N ASP A 72 1.70 5.30 -5.80
CA ASP A 72 2.67 6.34 -6.05
C ASP A 72 3.27 6.88 -4.74
N ARG A 73 4.44 7.53 -4.83
CA ARG A 73 5.13 8.14 -3.71
C ARG A 73 4.23 9.11 -2.93
N ALA A 74 3.40 9.89 -3.63
CA ALA A 74 2.44 10.80 -2.99
C ALA A 74 1.45 10.06 -2.09
N THR A 75 0.81 9.00 -2.59
CA THR A 75 -0.13 8.15 -1.85
C THR A 75 0.54 7.47 -0.65
N VAL A 76 1.77 6.96 -0.82
CA VAL A 76 2.53 6.32 0.27
C VAL A 76 2.86 7.33 1.36
N LEU A 77 3.25 8.55 1.01
CA LEU A 77 3.50 9.62 1.98
C LEU A 77 2.22 10.02 2.73
N ALA A 78 1.09 10.13 2.02
CA ALA A 78 -0.21 10.39 2.63
C ALA A 78 -0.63 9.28 3.63
N LEU A 79 -0.40 8.01 3.27
CA LEU A 79 -0.61 6.87 4.17
C LEU A 79 0.28 6.93 5.40
N MET A 80 1.57 7.25 5.22
CA MET A 80 2.51 7.39 6.32
C MET A 80 2.15 8.54 7.26
N GLU A 81 1.65 9.64 6.72
CA GLU A 81 1.15 10.76 7.50
C GLU A 81 -0.10 10.39 8.29
N LYS A 82 -1.06 9.66 7.69
CA LYS A 82 -2.22 9.10 8.42
C LYS A 82 -1.80 8.20 9.58
N LEU A 83 -0.82 7.32 9.36
CA LEU A 83 -0.32 6.43 10.41
C LEU A 83 0.37 7.21 11.53
N LYS A 84 1.14 8.26 11.19
CA LYS A 84 1.72 9.18 12.16
C LYS A 84 0.63 9.89 12.98
N HIS A 85 -0.44 10.34 12.34
CA HIS A 85 -1.57 10.98 13.04
C HIS A 85 -2.35 10.03 13.95
N LYS A 86 -2.37 8.72 13.64
CA LYS A 86 -2.93 7.70 14.55
C LYS A 86 -2.07 7.43 15.80
N GLY A 87 -0.89 8.05 15.91
CA GLY A 87 0.02 7.86 17.06
C GLY A 87 0.83 6.56 16.99
N LEU A 88 0.98 5.97 15.80
CA LEU A 88 1.79 4.76 15.62
C LEU A 88 3.28 5.09 15.75
N SER A 89 4.01 4.21 16.44
CA SER A 89 5.45 4.33 16.62
C SER A 89 6.20 4.37 15.28
N ASP A 90 7.37 5.00 15.26
CA ASP A 90 8.23 5.06 14.07
C ASP A 90 8.61 3.64 13.60
N ASN A 91 8.80 2.71 14.54
CA ASN A 91 9.11 1.32 14.22
C ASN A 91 7.96 0.64 13.46
N THR A 92 6.71 0.88 13.91
CA THR A 92 5.52 0.37 13.21
C THR A 92 5.37 1.01 11.83
N ARG A 93 5.63 2.31 11.69
CA ARG A 93 5.60 2.98 10.38
C ARG A 93 6.66 2.42 9.41
N ASN A 94 7.86 2.12 9.90
CA ASN A 94 8.91 1.48 9.11
C ASN A 94 8.50 0.08 8.65
N LEU A 95 7.82 -0.70 9.50
CA LEU A 95 7.26 -2.00 9.11
C LEU A 95 6.25 -1.85 7.96
N TYR A 96 5.34 -0.88 8.06
CA TYR A 96 4.37 -0.60 7.00
C TYR A 96 5.06 -0.23 5.69
N LEU A 97 6.06 0.66 5.76
CA LEU A 97 6.83 1.06 4.58
C LEU A 97 7.59 -0.11 3.95
N SER A 98 8.20 -0.97 4.76
CA SER A 98 8.90 -2.17 4.28
C SER A 98 7.97 -3.14 3.57
N ILE A 99 6.75 -3.33 4.08
CA ILE A 99 5.74 -4.17 3.43
C ILE A 99 5.27 -3.55 2.12
N ILE A 100 4.97 -2.25 2.10
CA ILE A 100 4.60 -1.54 0.85
C ILE A 100 5.68 -1.71 -0.20
N LYS A 101 6.95 -1.48 0.16
CA LYS A 101 8.10 -1.68 -0.74
C LYS A 101 8.19 -3.11 -1.24
N GLY A 102 7.94 -4.10 -0.37
CA GLY A 102 7.91 -5.51 -0.73
C GLY A 102 6.84 -5.80 -1.79
N ILE A 103 5.62 -5.32 -1.58
CA ILE A 103 4.49 -5.50 -2.51
C ILE A 103 4.77 -4.77 -3.84
N SER A 104 5.26 -3.53 -3.80
CA SER A 104 5.65 -2.78 -5.01
C SER A 104 6.74 -3.51 -5.78
N ARG A 105 7.71 -4.12 -5.10
CA ARG A 105 8.75 -4.92 -5.75
C ARG A 105 8.18 -6.15 -6.45
N GLU A 106 7.24 -6.86 -5.82
CA GLU A 106 6.55 -7.98 -6.49
C GLU A 106 5.73 -7.49 -7.69
N ALA A 107 5.01 -6.37 -7.55
CA ALA A 107 4.29 -5.76 -8.67
C ALA A 107 5.23 -5.39 -9.83
N MET A 108 6.41 -4.84 -9.55
CA MET A 108 7.44 -4.58 -10.57
C MET A 108 7.99 -5.87 -11.19
N LEU A 109 8.28 -6.90 -10.39
CA LEU A 109 8.77 -8.20 -10.87
C LEU A 109 7.77 -8.88 -11.81
N HIS A 110 6.48 -8.72 -11.52
CA HIS A 110 5.39 -9.24 -12.35
C HIS A 110 4.98 -8.28 -13.49
N GLN A 111 5.78 -7.24 -13.76
CA GLN A 111 5.52 -6.20 -14.78
C GLN A 111 4.16 -5.51 -14.65
N GLN A 112 3.57 -5.53 -13.45
CA GLN A 112 2.32 -4.84 -13.13
C GLN A 112 2.55 -3.35 -12.82
N MET A 113 3.80 -2.95 -12.56
CA MET A 113 4.20 -1.58 -12.22
C MET A 113 5.27 -1.12 -13.21
N GLY A 114 5.03 -0.01 -13.90
CA GLY A 114 6.01 0.58 -14.83
C GLY A 114 7.14 1.28 -14.07
N ASP A 115 8.36 1.26 -14.63
CA ASP A 115 9.62 1.77 -14.05
C ASP A 115 9.55 3.25 -13.57
N HIS A 116 8.56 4.02 -14.06
CA HIS A 116 8.48 5.48 -13.88
C HIS A 116 7.84 5.98 -12.57
N GLN A 117 7.44 5.12 -11.62
CA GLN A 117 6.77 5.58 -10.38
C GLN A 117 7.71 5.97 -9.21
N PHE A 118 9.04 5.92 -9.41
CA PHE A 118 10.01 6.22 -8.35
C PHE A 118 11.11 7.24 -8.73
N SER A 119 11.05 7.86 -9.92
CA SER A 119 11.96 8.98 -10.27
C SER A 119 11.47 10.32 -9.72
#